data_AF-A0A1V5B9Y2-F1
#
_entry.id   AF-A0A1V5B9Y2-F1
#
_cell.length_a   1.000
_cell.length_b   1.000
_cell.length_c   1.000
_cell.angle_alpha   90.00
_cell.angle_beta   90.00
_cell.angle_gamma   90.00
#
_symmetry.space_group_name_H-M   'P 1'
#
loop_
_entity.id
_entity.type
_entity.pdbx_description
1 polymer ?
#
loop_
_entity_poly.entity_id
_entity_poly.type
_entity_poly.pdbx_seq_one_letter_code
_entity_poly.pdbx_strand_id
1 'polypeptide(L)'
;MSRIFWLLAMAAILSSTAMAVDLTGDWKVVPDVDIYIRQIDNSVWWLCESSGISPGWSSVANGTVEGNTVSLSWIDVPKGNLSATGTLLLNITSEDELEILNQTGGWGGESWKDIKITRVSSGF
;
A
#
# COMPACT_ATOMS: atom_id res chain seq x y z
N MET A 1 -53.35 22.72 -31.27
CA MET A 1 -53.19 21.27 -31.03
C MET A 1 -51.70 20.93 -31.16
N SER A 2 -51.14 20.42 -30.05
CA SER A 2 -49.81 19.81 -29.82
C SER A 2 -48.57 20.31 -30.59
N ARG A 3 -47.69 21.02 -29.88
CA ARG A 3 -46.24 21.05 -30.15
C ARG A 3 -45.53 20.36 -28.98
N ILE A 4 -45.14 19.09 -29.16
CA ILE A 4 -44.30 18.34 -28.22
C ILE A 4 -42.88 18.36 -28.79
N PHE A 5 -41.98 19.06 -28.10
CA PHE A 5 -40.55 19.02 -28.33
C PHE A 5 -39.96 17.85 -27.56
N TRP A 6 -39.37 16.89 -28.26
CA TRP A 6 -38.54 15.85 -27.65
C TRP A 6 -37.15 16.41 -27.37
N LEU A 7 -36.83 16.63 -26.09
CA LEU A 7 -35.47 16.87 -25.62
C LEU A 7 -34.86 15.53 -25.22
N LEU A 8 -34.02 14.98 -26.10
CA LEU A 8 -33.11 13.88 -25.76
C LEU A 8 -31.97 14.46 -24.93
N ALA A 9 -32.04 14.30 -23.61
CA ALA A 9 -30.92 14.58 -22.72
C ALA A 9 -29.90 13.43 -22.85
N MET A 10 -28.89 13.62 -23.69
CA MET A 10 -27.71 12.76 -23.76
C MET A 10 -26.82 13.05 -22.54
N ALA A 11 -27.02 12.34 -21.44
CA ALA A 11 -26.11 12.40 -20.30
C ALA A 11 -24.85 11.61 -20.66
N ALA A 12 -23.76 12.31 -21.00
CA ALA A 12 -22.45 11.68 -21.10
C ALA A 12 -21.98 11.28 -19.70
N ILE A 13 -22.00 9.99 -19.41
CA ILE A 13 -21.40 9.44 -18.19
C ILE A 13 -19.89 9.49 -18.40
N LEU A 14 -19.23 10.48 -17.80
CA LEU A 14 -17.77 10.48 -17.64
C LEU A 14 -17.43 9.38 -16.64
N SER A 15 -17.18 8.16 -17.12
CA SER A 15 -16.50 7.15 -16.32
C SER A 15 -15.08 7.63 -16.08
N SER A 16 -14.79 8.13 -14.87
CA SER A 16 -13.41 8.28 -14.45
C SER A 16 -12.82 6.88 -14.37
N THR A 17 -11.96 6.52 -15.31
CA THR A 17 -11.06 5.39 -15.10
C THR A 17 -10.07 5.84 -14.04
N ALA A 18 -10.40 5.61 -12.77
CA ALA A 18 -9.37 5.62 -11.74
C ALA A 18 -8.32 4.61 -12.22
N MET A 19 -7.10 5.07 -12.48
CA MET A 19 -6.05 4.13 -12.80
C MET A 19 -5.92 3.20 -11.60
N ALA A 20 -6.09 1.90 -11.83
CA ALA A 20 -5.83 0.93 -10.79
C ALA A 20 -4.34 0.99 -10.50
N VAL A 21 -3.97 1.45 -9.31
CA VAL A 21 -2.58 1.37 -8.86
C VAL A 21 -2.25 -0.11 -8.70
N ASP A 22 -1.11 -0.54 -9.25
CA ASP A 22 -0.54 -1.86 -9.02
C ASP A 22 0.68 -1.73 -8.12
N LEU A 23 0.53 -2.13 -6.86
CA LEU A 23 1.59 -2.11 -5.87
C LEU A 23 2.48 -3.37 -5.91
N THR A 24 2.17 -4.35 -6.77
CA THR A 24 2.96 -5.58 -6.86
C THR A 24 4.41 -5.28 -7.22
N GLY A 25 5.34 -5.78 -6.42
CA GLY A 25 6.77 -5.64 -6.67
C GLY A 25 7.62 -5.70 -5.41
N ASP A 26 8.92 -5.45 -5.62
CA ASP A 26 9.89 -5.30 -4.56
C ASP A 26 9.96 -3.81 -4.16
N TRP A 27 10.01 -3.57 -2.86
CA TRP A 27 10.06 -2.26 -2.22
C TRP A 27 11.11 -2.27 -1.13
N LYS A 28 11.53 -1.08 -0.69
CA LYS A 28 12.53 -0.95 0.38
C LYS A 28 12.36 0.30 1.20
N VAL A 29 12.83 0.23 2.44
CA VAL A 29 13.25 1.40 3.20
C VAL A 29 14.76 1.34 3.32
N VAL A 30 15.45 2.32 2.73
CA VAL A 30 16.90 2.40 2.79
C VAL A 30 17.32 2.75 4.22
N PRO A 31 18.36 2.12 4.80
CA PRO A 31 19.25 1.14 4.16
C PRO A 31 18.87 -0.33 4.31
N ASP A 32 18.09 -0.72 5.33
CA ASP A 32 18.14 -2.10 5.86
C ASP A 32 16.77 -2.79 5.94
N VAL A 33 15.79 -2.42 5.10
CA VAL A 33 14.46 -3.06 5.11
C VAL A 33 14.02 -3.44 3.72
N ASP A 34 13.76 -4.74 3.53
CA ASP A 34 13.18 -5.30 2.33
C ASP A 34 11.66 -5.47 2.52
N ILE A 35 10.89 -5.09 1.50
CA ILE A 35 9.43 -5.17 1.49
C ILE A 35 9.01 -5.81 0.17
N TYR A 36 8.13 -6.80 0.24
CA TYR A 36 7.56 -7.46 -0.93
C TYR A 36 6.06 -7.29 -0.88
N ILE A 37 5.49 -6.63 -1.88
CA ILE A 37 4.06 -6.36 -1.94
C ILE A 37 3.44 -7.21 -3.04
N ARG A 38 2.33 -7.86 -2.73
CA ARG A 38 1.46 -8.52 -3.68
C ARG A 38 0.06 -7.93 -3.59
N GLN A 39 -0.39 -7.33 -4.68
CA GLN A 39 -1.76 -6.85 -4.80
C GLN A 39 -2.59 -7.81 -5.66
N ILE A 40 -3.82 -8.07 -5.23
CA ILE A 40 -4.85 -8.77 -6.01
C ILE A 40 -6.14 -7.98 -5.84
N ASP A 41 -6.63 -7.39 -6.93
CA ASP A 41 -7.71 -6.40 -6.89
C ASP A 41 -7.41 -5.27 -5.89
N ASN A 42 -8.27 -5.08 -4.90
CA ASN A 42 -8.06 -4.12 -3.81
C ASN A 42 -7.35 -4.72 -2.60
N SER A 43 -7.08 -6.04 -2.56
CA SER A 43 -6.39 -6.68 -1.45
C SER A 43 -4.88 -6.54 -1.59
N VAL A 44 -4.22 -6.18 -0.48
CA VAL A 44 -2.77 -6.01 -0.41
C VAL A 44 -2.19 -6.98 0.61
N TRP A 45 -1.23 -7.77 0.18
CA TRP A 45 -0.42 -8.63 1.02
C TRP A 45 1.01 -8.12 1.01
N TRP A 46 1.64 -8.11 2.17
CA TRP A 46 2.99 -7.62 2.33
C TRP A 46 3.80 -8.62 3.15
N LEU A 47 5.06 -8.77 2.79
CA LEU A 47 6.13 -9.31 3.63
C LEU A 47 7.15 -8.19 3.83
N CYS A 48 7.61 -7.98 5.06
CA CYS A 48 8.67 -7.01 5.35
C CYS A 48 9.63 -7.56 6.39
N GLU A 49 10.92 -7.35 6.17
CA GLU A 49 11.96 -7.83 7.07
C GLU A 49 13.18 -6.93 7.07
N SER A 50 13.91 -6.93 8.19
CA SER A 50 15.26 -6.37 8.19
C SER A 50 16.12 -7.11 7.19
N SER A 51 16.89 -6.41 6.35
CA SER A 51 17.71 -7.03 5.32
C SER A 51 18.73 -8.04 5.88
N GLY A 52 18.97 -9.12 5.12
CA GLY A 52 19.98 -10.14 5.44
C GLY A 52 19.42 -11.57 5.51
N ILE A 53 20.32 -12.56 5.65
CA ILE A 53 19.99 -13.99 5.60
C ILE A 53 19.18 -14.45 6.84
N SER A 54 19.38 -13.79 7.98
CA SER A 54 18.68 -14.07 9.24
C SER A 54 18.17 -12.75 9.81
N PRO A 55 16.97 -12.30 9.41
CA PRO A 55 16.47 -11.00 9.82
C PRO A 55 16.23 -10.98 11.34
N GLY A 56 16.55 -9.85 11.99
CA GLY A 56 16.27 -9.67 13.42
C GLY A 56 14.77 -9.65 13.71
N TRP A 57 13.98 -9.25 12.72
CA TRP A 57 12.51 -9.22 12.73
C TRP A 57 11.98 -9.41 11.31
N SER A 58 10.79 -10.00 11.20
CA SER A 58 10.08 -10.18 9.95
C SER A 58 8.60 -10.10 10.25
N SER A 59 7.85 -9.44 9.39
CA SER A 59 6.42 -9.19 9.56
C SER A 59 5.66 -9.48 8.28
N VAL A 60 4.41 -9.88 8.44
CA VAL A 60 3.45 -9.98 7.35
C VAL A 60 2.33 -8.98 7.59
N ALA A 61 1.75 -8.48 6.50
CA ALA A 61 0.61 -7.58 6.57
C ALA A 61 -0.45 -7.96 5.55
N ASN A 62 -1.70 -7.67 5.88
CA ASN A 62 -2.83 -7.78 4.98
C ASN A 62 -3.74 -6.56 5.14
N GLY A 63 -4.37 -6.13 4.05
CA GLY A 63 -5.35 -5.08 4.07
C GLY A 63 -5.81 -4.68 2.67
N THR A 64 -6.11 -3.41 2.47
CA THR A 64 -6.73 -2.92 1.23
C THR A 64 -6.10 -1.65 0.70
N VAL A 65 -6.22 -1.46 -0.61
CA VAL A 65 -5.95 -0.20 -1.31
C VAL A 65 -7.24 0.40 -1.85
N GLU A 66 -7.47 1.68 -1.54
CA GLU A 66 -8.62 2.46 -2.01
C GLU A 66 -8.16 3.87 -2.42
N GLY A 67 -8.24 4.17 -3.71
CA GLY A 67 -7.64 5.38 -4.27
C GLY A 67 -6.13 5.41 -4.02
N ASN A 68 -5.65 6.42 -3.31
CA ASN A 68 -4.24 6.56 -2.95
C ASN A 68 -3.94 6.06 -1.53
N THR A 69 -4.89 5.45 -0.83
CA THR A 69 -4.70 5.04 0.56
C THR A 69 -4.52 3.52 0.64
N VAL A 70 -3.50 3.07 1.35
CA VAL A 70 -3.31 1.65 1.71
C VAL A 70 -3.48 1.50 3.21
N SER A 71 -4.43 0.67 3.64
CA SER A 71 -4.68 0.36 5.05
C SER A 71 -4.26 -1.07 5.33
N LEU A 72 -3.36 -1.29 6.28
CA LEU A 72 -2.79 -2.60 6.60
C LEU A 72 -2.92 -2.91 8.09
N SER A 73 -3.14 -4.19 8.40
CA SER A 73 -2.86 -4.77 9.71
C SER A 73 -1.66 -5.70 9.58
N TRP A 74 -0.70 -5.60 10.51
CA TRP A 74 0.57 -6.32 10.43
C TRP A 74 0.89 -7.05 11.73
N ILE A 75 1.68 -8.11 11.61
CA ILE A 75 2.14 -8.93 12.74
C ILE A 75 3.53 -9.49 12.46
N ASP A 76 4.39 -9.51 13.47
CA ASP A 76 5.68 -10.19 13.41
C ASP A 76 5.50 -11.71 13.34
N VAL A 77 6.34 -12.35 12.53
CA VAL A 77 6.37 -13.81 12.34
C VAL A 77 7.69 -14.39 12.86
N PRO A 78 7.73 -15.68 13.27
CA PRO A 78 8.89 -16.29 13.92
C PRO A 78 10.06 -16.61 12.96
N LYS A 79 10.24 -15.81 11.91
CA LYS A 79 11.48 -15.74 11.12
C LYS A 79 12.53 -14.85 11.84
N GLY A 80 12.07 -13.88 12.64
CA GLY A 80 12.91 -13.08 13.55
C GLY A 80 12.57 -13.32 15.02
N ASN A 81 13.02 -12.42 15.90
CA ASN A 81 12.90 -12.56 17.36
C ASN A 81 11.89 -11.61 18.02
N LEU A 82 11.17 -10.82 17.24
CA LEU A 82 10.14 -9.90 17.73
C LEU A 82 8.74 -10.52 17.62
N SER A 83 7.78 -9.91 18.33
CA SER A 83 6.39 -10.38 18.42
C SER A 83 5.39 -9.22 18.46
N ALA A 84 5.72 -8.10 17.81
CA ALA A 84 4.87 -6.92 17.74
C ALA A 84 3.75 -7.09 16.70
N THR A 85 2.73 -6.24 16.81
CA THR A 85 1.62 -6.15 15.86
C THR A 85 1.06 -4.74 15.89
N GLY A 86 0.41 -4.35 14.80
CA GLY A 86 -0.22 -3.06 14.70
C GLY A 86 -0.90 -2.84 13.37
N THR A 87 -1.05 -1.56 13.04
CA THR A 87 -1.67 -1.07 11.81
C THR A 87 -0.74 -0.09 11.13
N LEU A 88 -0.86 0.01 9.80
CA LEU A 88 -0.24 1.02 8.97
C LEU A 88 -1.30 1.66 8.08
N LEU A 89 -1.24 2.98 7.99
CA LEU A 89 -1.97 3.75 6.99
C LEU A 89 -0.95 4.43 6.11
N LEU A 90 -0.94 4.10 4.82
CA LEU A 90 0.01 4.61 3.84
C LEU A 90 -0.70 5.47 2.80
N ASN A 91 0.02 6.46 2.28
CA ASN A 91 -0.36 7.26 1.13
C ASN A 91 0.52 6.87 -0.06
N ILE A 92 -0.10 6.64 -1.21
CA ILE A 92 0.57 6.44 -2.49
C ILE A 92 0.86 7.85 -3.05
N THR A 93 2.11 8.30 -2.94
CA THR A 93 2.53 9.62 -3.43
C THR A 93 2.94 9.58 -4.89
N SER A 94 3.41 8.43 -5.36
CA SER A 94 3.68 8.14 -6.78
C SER A 94 3.59 6.63 -7.04
N GLU A 95 3.79 6.20 -8.28
CA GLU A 95 3.88 4.77 -8.62
C GLU A 95 5.00 4.05 -7.84
N ASP A 96 6.05 4.77 -7.45
CA ASP A 96 7.26 4.20 -6.84
C ASP A 96 7.52 4.68 -5.41
N GLU A 97 6.57 5.37 -4.78
CA GLU A 97 6.75 5.92 -3.43
C GLU A 97 5.47 5.81 -2.59
N LEU A 98 5.64 5.29 -1.37
CA LEU A 98 4.64 5.30 -0.31
C LEU A 98 5.16 6.10 0.89
N GLU A 99 4.28 6.89 1.47
CA GLU A 99 4.49 7.62 2.72
C GLU A 99 3.60 7.05 3.81
N ILE A 100 4.09 7.08 5.06
CA ILE A 100 3.31 6.61 6.20
C ILE A 100 2.51 7.80 6.73
N LEU A 101 1.20 7.64 6.79
CA LEU A 101 0.29 8.62 7.39
C LEU A 101 0.05 8.35 8.87
N ASN A 102 0.00 7.08 9.27
CA ASN A 102 -0.20 6.67 10.66
C ASN A 102 0.33 5.25 10.91
N GLN A 103 0.71 4.97 12.15
CA GLN A 103 1.16 3.64 12.57
C GLN A 103 0.81 3.35 14.02
N THR A 104 0.65 2.06 14.32
CA THR A 104 0.64 1.53 15.69
C THR A 104 1.62 0.36 15.80
N GLY A 105 1.91 -0.08 17.03
CA GLY A 105 2.82 -1.20 17.28
C GLY A 105 4.31 -0.84 17.20
N GLY A 106 4.65 0.44 16.97
CA GLY A 106 6.04 0.91 16.93
C GLY A 106 6.71 0.76 15.57
N TRP A 107 5.93 0.58 14.50
CA TRP A 107 6.47 0.47 13.16
C TRP A 107 7.27 1.73 12.79
N GLY A 108 8.52 1.56 12.35
CA GLY A 108 9.41 2.67 11.98
C GLY A 108 10.01 3.47 13.14
N GLY A 109 9.78 3.06 14.39
CA GLY A 109 10.32 3.73 15.58
C GLY A 109 9.87 5.18 15.74
N GLU A 110 10.69 6.02 16.38
CA GLU A 110 10.37 7.44 16.63
C GLU A 110 10.38 8.29 15.35
N SER A 111 11.16 7.89 14.35
CA SER A 111 11.37 8.61 13.09
C SER A 111 10.45 8.14 11.97
N TRP A 112 9.36 7.44 12.27
CA TRP A 112 8.48 6.85 11.25
C TRP A 112 7.95 7.86 10.23
N LYS A 113 7.81 9.13 10.60
CA LYS A 113 7.33 10.21 9.72
C LYS A 113 8.31 10.57 8.60
N ASP A 114 9.59 10.27 8.79
CA ASP A 114 10.65 10.57 7.81
C ASP A 114 10.93 9.37 6.90
N ILE A 115 10.25 8.24 7.12
CA ILE A 115 10.42 7.02 6.33
C ILE A 115 9.67 7.16 5.01
N LYS A 116 10.41 6.93 3.92
CA LYS A 116 9.86 6.70 2.58
C LYS A 116 10.05 5.25 2.20
N ILE A 117 8.97 4.61 1.75
CA ILE A 117 9.03 3.28 1.17
C ILE A 117 9.10 3.47 -0.34
N THR A 118 10.16 2.97 -0.96
CA THR A 118 10.45 3.20 -2.39
C THR A 118 10.47 1.90 -3.16
N ARG A 119 9.90 1.91 -4.37
CA ARG A 119 9.86 0.74 -5.24
C ARG A 119 11.26 0.45 -5.79
N VAL A 120 11.59 -0.83 -5.84
CA VAL A 120 12.81 -1.37 -6.45
C VAL A 120 12.51 -1.97 -7.81
N SER A 121 11.44 -2.75 -7.89
CA SER A 121 10.98 -3.42 -9.11
C SER A 121 9.45 -3.50 -9.10
N SER A 122 8.82 -3.56 -10.27
CA SER A 122 7.40 -3.84 -10.41
C SER A 122 7.19 -5.25 -10.94
N GLY A 123 6.11 -5.91 -10.51
CA GLY A 123 5.79 -7.27 -10.92
C GLY A 123 6.52 -8.35 -10.11
N PHE A 124 6.86 -9.47 -10.77
CA PHE A 124 7.53 -10.65 -10.20
C PHE A 124 8.90 -10.86 -10.82
#